data_AF-A0A6P1HDJ6-F1
#
_entry.id   AF-A0A6P1HDJ6-F1
#
_cell.length_a   1.000
_cell.length_b   1.000
_cell.length_c   1.000
_cell.angle_alpha   90.00
_cell.angle_beta   90.00
_cell.angle_gamma   90.00
#
_symmetry.space_group_name_H-M   'P 1'
#
loop_
_entity.id
_entity.type
_entity.pdbx_description
1 polymer ?
#
loop_
_entity_poly.entity_id
_entity_poly.type
_entity_poly.pdbx_seq_one_letter_code
_entity_poly.pdbx_strand_id
1 'polypeptide(L)'
;MTKFQLIPHQIDEILEETNEIPEGVEMIGAPNQWEEDTYGNDTVIAVIDTGCDVNHPDLRDSIIGGRNFSGGNPRNILDKNGHGTHVAGTIAASLNGHGVAGVAPKAKLLILKVMDDKGTTTYQNLVKAIRYATRWRGPNKEKVGVISMSLGGQKDYASLHRSIKNAVKEDILVVCAAGNSGDGNARTPERLYPGYYDEVVQVGAVDFDAKMADFTNTNDEIDLVAPGVGIRSTYLNGRYATLSGTSMATPHVSGAAALLIDQHRQEDIELTEDELFEALTEHTKDLGYSREVEGNGMIYFKDIFEE
;
A
#
# COMPACT_ATOMS: atom_id res chain seq x y z
N MET A 1 -9.62 -21.19 15.47
CA MET A 1 -8.61 -20.11 15.46
C MET A 1 -9.10 -19.07 14.48
N THR A 2 -9.31 -17.83 14.92
CA THR A 2 -9.67 -16.72 14.04
C THR A 2 -8.49 -16.42 13.12
N LYS A 3 -8.68 -16.54 11.82
CA LYS A 3 -7.63 -16.34 10.81
C LYS A 3 -7.75 -14.94 10.22
N PHE A 4 -6.61 -14.38 9.83
CA PHE A 4 -6.53 -13.25 8.91
C PHE A 4 -6.38 -13.80 7.51
N GLN A 5 -6.95 -13.10 6.53
CA GLN A 5 -6.82 -13.46 5.13
C GLN A 5 -6.45 -12.23 4.34
N LEU A 6 -5.77 -12.47 3.23
CA LEU A 6 -5.70 -11.51 2.15
C LEU A 6 -7.12 -11.08 1.78
N ILE A 7 -7.31 -9.78 1.55
CA ILE A 7 -8.61 -9.30 1.08
C ILE A 7 -8.86 -9.92 -0.32
N PRO A 8 -10.05 -10.50 -0.58
CA PRO A 8 -10.32 -11.18 -1.84
C PRO A 8 -10.11 -10.24 -3.02
N HIS A 9 -9.33 -10.64 -4.03
CA HIS A 9 -9.09 -9.83 -5.23
C HIS A 9 -9.34 -10.67 -6.48
N GLN A 10 -9.55 -9.99 -7.60
CA GLN A 10 -9.71 -10.61 -8.91
C GLN A 10 -8.41 -10.45 -9.70
N ILE A 11 -8.02 -11.51 -10.44
CA ILE A 11 -6.96 -11.44 -11.44
C ILE A 11 -7.66 -11.39 -12.80
N ASP A 12 -7.52 -10.27 -13.48
CA ASP A 12 -8.16 -9.99 -14.77
C ASP A 12 -7.28 -10.49 -15.93
N GLU A 13 -5.96 -10.33 -15.82
CA GLU A 13 -5.00 -10.65 -16.87
C GLU A 13 -3.62 -10.99 -16.29
N ILE A 14 -2.84 -11.83 -16.99
CA ILE A 14 -1.41 -12.04 -16.76
C ILE A 14 -0.67 -11.80 -18.08
N LEU A 15 0.36 -10.97 -18.05
CA LEU A 15 1.15 -10.58 -19.21
C LEU A 15 2.61 -11.02 -19.03
N GLU A 16 3.25 -11.45 -20.12
CA GLU A 16 4.67 -11.82 -20.11
C GLU A 16 5.58 -10.57 -20.18
N GLU A 17 5.14 -9.53 -20.90
CA GLU A 17 5.88 -8.28 -21.07
C GLU A 17 4.91 -7.09 -21.07
N THR A 18 5.40 -5.94 -20.62
CA THR A 18 4.75 -4.63 -20.75
C THR A 18 5.81 -3.52 -20.73
N ASN A 19 5.44 -2.30 -21.10
CA ASN A 19 6.29 -1.12 -20.98
C ASN A 19 5.43 0.14 -20.90
N GLU A 20 5.02 0.52 -19.69
CA GLU A 20 4.14 1.66 -19.46
C GLU A 20 4.28 2.21 -18.03
N ILE A 21 3.80 3.43 -17.83
CA ILE A 21 3.38 3.90 -16.51
C ILE A 21 1.92 3.44 -16.37
N PRO A 22 1.57 2.61 -15.38
CA PRO A 22 0.19 2.14 -15.25
C PRO A 22 -0.79 3.30 -15.04
N GLU A 23 -1.99 3.19 -15.62
CA GLU A 23 -3.03 4.23 -15.57
C GLU A 23 -3.38 4.64 -14.12
N GLY A 24 -3.30 3.72 -13.15
CA GLY A 24 -3.51 4.06 -11.73
C GLY A 24 -2.42 4.98 -11.15
N VAL A 25 -1.19 4.88 -11.62
CA VAL A 25 -0.09 5.77 -11.25
C VAL A 25 -0.26 7.15 -11.91
N GLU A 26 -0.71 7.17 -13.17
CA GLU A 26 -1.03 8.42 -13.88
C GLU A 26 -2.24 9.13 -13.28
N MET A 27 -3.31 8.39 -12.96
CA MET A 27 -4.58 8.93 -12.45
C MET A 27 -4.42 9.67 -11.12
N ILE A 28 -3.50 9.22 -10.25
CA ILE A 28 -3.20 9.90 -8.99
C ILE A 28 -2.21 11.07 -9.16
N GLY A 29 -1.73 11.35 -10.37
CA GLY A 29 -0.80 12.44 -10.66
C GLY A 29 0.63 12.20 -10.16
N ALA A 30 1.03 10.95 -9.87
CA ALA A 30 2.39 10.67 -9.38
C ALA A 30 3.51 11.20 -10.32
N PRO A 31 3.37 11.14 -11.67
CA PRO A 31 4.35 11.75 -12.58
C PRO A 31 4.60 13.24 -12.34
N ASN A 32 3.60 14.00 -11.88
CA ASN A 32 3.76 15.43 -11.58
C ASN A 32 4.78 15.66 -10.45
N GLN A 33 4.88 14.73 -9.50
CA GLN A 33 5.91 14.78 -8.45
C GLN A 33 7.30 14.44 -8.99
N TRP A 34 7.37 13.52 -9.97
CA TRP A 34 8.62 13.11 -10.58
C TRP A 34 9.28 14.23 -11.39
N GLU A 35 8.47 15.13 -11.97
CA GLU A 35 8.95 16.34 -12.66
C GLU A 35 9.69 17.29 -11.72
N GLU A 36 9.31 17.30 -10.44
CA GLU A 36 9.95 18.05 -9.35
C GLU A 36 11.06 17.23 -8.63
N ASP A 37 11.67 16.27 -9.32
CA ASP A 37 12.70 15.34 -8.80
C ASP A 37 12.31 14.54 -7.54
N THR A 38 11.02 14.42 -7.24
CA THR A 38 10.50 13.67 -6.10
C THR A 38 10.09 12.28 -6.56
N TYR A 39 10.83 11.24 -6.15
CA TYR A 39 10.63 9.85 -6.60
C TYR A 39 10.50 8.86 -5.43
N GLY A 40 10.45 9.35 -4.19
CA GLY A 40 10.43 8.55 -2.96
C GLY A 40 11.82 8.20 -2.43
N ASN A 41 12.83 9.03 -2.75
CA ASN A 41 14.21 8.84 -2.31
C ASN A 41 14.30 8.67 -0.78
N ASP A 42 15.25 7.84 -0.34
CA ASP A 42 15.55 7.57 1.07
C ASP A 42 14.35 7.17 1.96
N THR A 43 13.26 6.73 1.34
CA THR A 43 12.06 6.27 2.05
C THR A 43 11.96 4.76 2.01
N VAL A 44 11.70 4.15 3.18
CA VAL A 44 11.52 2.70 3.30
C VAL A 44 10.06 2.38 3.61
N ILE A 45 9.44 1.57 2.74
CA ILE A 45 8.09 1.05 2.91
C ILE A 45 8.18 -0.43 3.29
N ALA A 46 7.60 -0.80 4.43
CA ALA A 46 7.45 -2.19 4.83
C ALA A 46 6.17 -2.78 4.23
N VAL A 47 6.33 -3.71 3.28
CA VAL A 47 5.22 -4.42 2.63
C VAL A 47 4.90 -5.68 3.42
N ILE A 48 3.80 -5.67 4.16
CA ILE A 48 3.37 -6.81 4.99
C ILE A 48 2.35 -7.64 4.19
N ASP A 49 2.86 -8.65 3.47
CA ASP A 49 2.05 -9.40 2.49
C ASP A 49 2.46 -10.89 2.35
N THR A 50 2.26 -11.50 1.18
CA THR A 50 2.60 -12.88 0.82
C THR A 50 4.08 -13.10 0.50
N GLY A 51 4.90 -12.05 0.54
CA GLY A 51 6.30 -12.07 0.11
C GLY A 51 6.49 -11.23 -1.16
N CYS A 52 7.62 -11.40 -1.84
CA CYS A 52 7.89 -10.76 -3.13
C CYS A 52 8.73 -11.67 -4.04
N ASP A 53 8.53 -11.58 -5.36
CA ASP A 53 9.53 -12.05 -6.32
C ASP A 53 10.75 -11.11 -6.28
N VAL A 54 11.75 -11.49 -5.48
CA VAL A 54 12.94 -10.66 -5.23
C VAL A 54 13.86 -10.51 -6.44
N ASN A 55 13.64 -11.30 -7.49
CA ASN A 55 14.42 -11.24 -8.72
C ASN A 55 13.65 -10.55 -9.87
N HIS A 56 12.44 -10.06 -9.62
CA HIS A 56 11.67 -9.34 -10.63
C HIS A 56 12.49 -8.15 -11.16
N PRO A 57 12.65 -7.99 -12.49
CA PRO A 57 13.47 -6.94 -13.08
C PRO A 57 13.16 -5.54 -12.54
N ASP A 58 11.87 -5.22 -12.37
CA ASP A 58 11.43 -3.90 -11.89
C ASP A 58 11.55 -3.71 -10.36
N LEU A 59 11.79 -4.75 -9.57
CA LEU A 59 11.75 -4.66 -8.10
C LEU A 59 13.09 -4.92 -7.41
N ARG A 60 13.99 -5.67 -8.04
CA ARG A 60 15.22 -6.16 -7.41
C ARG A 60 16.08 -5.05 -6.80
N ASP A 61 16.06 -3.85 -7.39
CA ASP A 61 16.85 -2.70 -6.97
C ASP A 61 16.13 -1.83 -5.92
N SER A 62 14.81 -2.01 -5.77
CA SER A 62 13.97 -1.39 -4.74
C SER A 62 13.98 -2.22 -3.45
N ILE A 63 14.16 -3.54 -3.52
CA ILE A 63 14.13 -4.43 -2.35
C ILE A 63 15.45 -4.38 -1.57
N ILE A 64 15.40 -3.89 -0.32
CA ILE A 64 16.58 -3.74 0.54
C ILE A 64 16.68 -4.81 1.63
N GLY A 65 15.68 -5.68 1.75
CA GLY A 65 15.69 -6.79 2.68
C GLY A 65 14.28 -7.30 2.99
N GLY A 66 14.20 -8.15 4.00
CA GLY A 66 12.92 -8.68 4.44
C GLY A 66 13.03 -9.80 5.47
N ARG A 67 11.87 -10.24 5.95
CA ARG A 67 11.75 -11.36 6.89
C ARG A 67 10.44 -12.11 6.73
N ASN A 68 10.51 -13.42 6.90
CA ASN A 68 9.35 -14.30 6.90
C ASN A 68 8.86 -14.60 8.32
N PHE A 69 7.56 -14.37 8.53
CA PHE A 69 6.79 -14.65 9.73
C PHE A 69 5.67 -15.68 9.53
N SER A 70 5.37 -16.11 8.30
CA SER A 70 4.31 -17.07 7.99
C SER A 70 4.62 -18.49 8.48
N GLY A 71 5.89 -18.77 8.79
CA GLY A 71 6.41 -20.05 9.25
C GLY A 71 7.55 -20.53 8.35
N GLY A 72 8.34 -21.47 8.85
CA GLY A 72 9.51 -21.98 8.11
C GLY A 72 10.74 -21.08 8.22
N ASN A 73 11.56 -21.01 7.16
CA ASN A 73 12.83 -20.29 7.15
C ASN A 73 12.60 -18.76 7.20
N PRO A 74 13.06 -18.05 8.24
CA PRO A 74 12.87 -16.60 8.37
C PRO A 74 13.49 -15.76 7.24
N ARG A 75 14.44 -16.32 6.47
CA ARG A 75 15.07 -15.66 5.33
C ARG A 75 14.32 -15.86 4.01
N ASN A 76 13.36 -16.79 3.96
CA ASN A 76 12.62 -17.06 2.74
C ASN A 76 11.41 -16.12 2.61
N ILE A 77 11.62 -14.98 1.95
CA ILE A 77 10.60 -13.98 1.65
C ILE A 77 9.97 -14.14 0.26
N LEU A 78 10.24 -15.24 -0.43
CA LEU A 78 9.74 -15.46 -1.79
C LEU A 78 8.22 -15.53 -1.80
N ASP A 79 7.65 -14.82 -2.77
CA ASP A 79 6.24 -14.91 -3.08
C ASP A 79 5.94 -16.19 -3.87
N LYS A 80 4.78 -16.76 -3.57
CA LYS A 80 4.20 -17.92 -4.27
C LYS A 80 2.71 -17.72 -4.55
N ASN A 81 2.16 -16.60 -4.10
CA ASN A 81 0.79 -16.21 -4.35
C ASN A 81 0.73 -15.21 -5.52
N GLY A 82 1.61 -14.22 -5.52
CA GLY A 82 1.71 -13.17 -6.55
C GLY A 82 1.22 -11.81 -6.06
N HIS A 83 0.33 -11.80 -5.07
CA HIS A 83 -0.25 -10.58 -4.53
C HIS A 83 0.80 -9.61 -3.95
N GLY A 84 1.70 -10.10 -3.10
CA GLY A 84 2.73 -9.25 -2.48
C GLY A 84 3.72 -8.67 -3.50
N THR A 85 3.99 -9.41 -4.58
CA THR A 85 4.77 -8.90 -5.72
C THR A 85 4.02 -7.76 -6.42
N HIS A 86 2.72 -7.93 -6.69
CA HIS A 86 1.88 -6.92 -7.31
C HIS A 86 1.75 -5.64 -6.49
N VAL A 87 1.55 -5.78 -5.18
CA VAL A 87 1.56 -4.65 -4.23
C VAL A 87 2.92 -3.93 -4.25
N ALA A 88 4.03 -4.68 -4.20
CA ALA A 88 5.37 -4.10 -4.25
C ALA A 88 5.62 -3.30 -5.54
N GLY A 89 5.16 -3.81 -6.68
CA GLY A 89 5.27 -3.10 -7.97
C GLY A 89 4.50 -1.78 -8.00
N THR A 90 3.28 -1.77 -7.50
CA THR A 90 2.45 -0.57 -7.47
C THR A 90 3.10 0.52 -6.61
N ILE A 91 3.79 0.13 -5.52
CA ILE A 91 4.51 1.07 -4.65
C ILE A 91 5.78 1.60 -5.33
N ALA A 92 6.68 0.71 -5.77
CA ALA A 92 8.06 1.09 -6.11
C ALA A 92 8.70 0.22 -7.22
N ALA A 93 7.93 -0.22 -8.21
CA ALA A 93 8.54 -0.69 -9.45
C ALA A 93 9.39 0.44 -10.07
N SER A 94 10.61 0.09 -10.49
CA SER A 94 11.62 1.04 -10.93
C SER A 94 11.22 1.69 -12.26
N LEU A 95 11.32 3.02 -12.35
CA LEU A 95 11.19 3.74 -13.62
C LEU A 95 12.47 3.56 -14.44
N ASN A 96 12.51 2.54 -15.31
CA ASN A 96 13.72 2.10 -16.01
C ASN A 96 13.53 1.93 -17.54
N GLY A 97 12.39 2.37 -18.08
CA GLY A 97 12.06 2.29 -19.50
C GLY A 97 11.67 0.88 -20.00
N HIS A 98 11.40 -0.05 -19.09
CA HIS A 98 10.79 -1.35 -19.34
C HIS A 98 9.77 -1.71 -18.26
N GLY A 99 8.87 -2.66 -18.52
CA GLY A 99 7.95 -3.15 -17.50
C GLY A 99 6.96 -2.10 -17.04
N VAL A 100 6.79 -1.96 -15.72
CA VAL A 100 5.93 -0.94 -15.11
C VAL A 100 6.72 -0.02 -14.20
N ALA A 101 6.22 1.20 -13.99
CA ALA A 101 6.68 2.10 -12.92
C ALA A 101 5.69 2.07 -11.73
N GLY A 102 6.21 2.09 -10.51
CA GLY A 102 5.43 2.29 -9.30
C GLY A 102 5.27 3.77 -8.98
N VAL A 103 4.40 4.08 -8.02
CA VAL A 103 4.15 5.47 -7.59
C VAL A 103 5.42 6.18 -7.09
N ALA A 104 6.25 5.49 -6.32
CA ALA A 104 7.49 6.00 -5.75
C ALA A 104 8.68 5.16 -6.24
N PRO A 105 9.13 5.33 -7.49
CA PRO A 105 10.02 4.38 -8.17
C PRO A 105 11.46 4.36 -7.62
N LYS A 106 11.87 5.34 -6.80
CA LYS A 106 13.17 5.33 -6.09
C LYS A 106 13.05 4.90 -4.62
N ALA A 107 11.85 4.68 -4.11
CA ALA A 107 11.65 4.21 -2.75
C ALA A 107 12.15 2.77 -2.53
N LYS A 108 12.43 2.44 -1.27
CA LYS A 108 12.95 1.14 -0.87
C LYS A 108 11.90 0.28 -0.19
N LEU A 109 11.93 -1.01 -0.46
CA LEU A 109 10.97 -1.99 0.04
C LEU A 109 11.60 -2.93 1.05
N LEU A 110 10.97 -3.04 2.22
CA LEU A 110 11.25 -4.05 3.23
C LEU A 110 10.14 -5.12 3.19
N ILE A 111 10.45 -6.29 2.66
CA ILE A 111 9.43 -7.33 2.40
C ILE A 111 9.18 -8.19 3.64
N LEU A 112 7.99 -8.08 4.23
CA LEU A 112 7.61 -8.81 5.44
C LEU A 112 6.54 -9.86 5.11
N LYS A 113 6.98 -11.07 4.74
CA LYS A 113 6.08 -12.18 4.43
C LYS A 113 5.36 -12.65 5.69
N VAL A 114 4.06 -12.38 5.83
CA VAL A 114 3.24 -12.84 6.96
C VAL A 114 2.27 -13.93 6.58
N MET A 115 1.93 -14.06 5.30
CA MET A 115 0.97 -15.03 4.77
C MET A 115 1.64 -16.29 4.22
N ASP A 116 0.91 -17.40 4.31
CA ASP A 116 1.26 -18.63 3.60
C ASP A 116 0.93 -18.52 2.10
N ASP A 117 1.23 -19.57 1.34
CA ASP A 117 1.04 -19.60 -0.12
C ASP A 117 -0.44 -19.52 -0.53
N LYS A 118 -1.38 -19.66 0.43
CA LYS A 118 -2.83 -19.53 0.24
C LYS A 118 -3.37 -18.18 0.73
N GLY A 119 -2.51 -17.21 1.06
CA GLY A 119 -2.93 -15.89 1.54
C GLY A 119 -3.55 -15.91 2.93
N THR A 120 -3.24 -16.91 3.77
CA THR A 120 -3.75 -16.99 5.15
C THR A 120 -2.66 -16.62 6.15
N THR A 121 -3.03 -15.91 7.22
CA THR A 121 -2.11 -15.61 8.34
C THR A 121 -2.82 -15.63 9.70
N THR A 122 -2.05 -15.36 10.76
CA THR A 122 -2.53 -15.25 12.13
C THR A 122 -2.28 -13.84 12.67
N TYR A 123 -3.13 -13.40 13.59
CA TYR A 123 -2.95 -12.14 14.33
C TYR A 123 -1.53 -12.04 14.93
N GLN A 124 -0.99 -13.15 15.45
CA GLN A 124 0.35 -13.16 16.06
C GLN A 124 1.47 -12.89 15.04
N ASN A 125 1.35 -13.38 13.81
CA ASN A 125 2.33 -13.13 12.76
C ASN A 125 2.31 -11.65 12.36
N LEU A 126 1.11 -11.07 12.22
CA LEU A 126 0.94 -9.66 11.91
C LEU A 126 1.55 -8.77 13.00
N VAL A 127 1.26 -9.04 14.27
CA VAL A 127 1.86 -8.31 15.42
C VAL A 127 3.39 -8.39 15.40
N LYS A 128 3.96 -9.56 15.05
CA LYS A 128 5.43 -9.72 14.98
C LYS A 128 6.03 -8.92 13.82
N ALA A 129 5.37 -8.89 12.67
CA ALA A 129 5.82 -8.15 11.51
C ALA A 129 5.77 -6.64 11.73
N ILE A 130 4.66 -6.11 12.27
CA ILE A 130 4.54 -4.68 12.60
C ILE A 130 5.64 -4.28 13.59
N ARG A 131 5.80 -5.03 14.69
CA ARG A 131 6.88 -4.77 15.66
C ARG A 131 8.28 -4.86 15.07
N TYR A 132 8.48 -5.71 14.06
CA TYR A 132 9.75 -5.82 13.35
C TYR A 132 9.97 -4.58 12.48
N ALA A 133 8.98 -4.16 11.69
CA ALA A 133 9.03 -2.93 10.89
C ALA A 133 9.35 -1.70 11.75
N THR A 134 8.63 -1.52 12.87
CA THR A 134 8.83 -0.40 13.80
C THR A 134 10.27 -0.31 14.33
N ARG A 135 10.87 -1.46 14.63
CA ARG A 135 12.22 -1.53 15.22
C ARG A 135 13.32 -1.72 14.19
N TRP A 136 12.96 -1.91 12.92
CA TRP A 136 13.93 -2.19 11.88
C TRP A 136 14.80 -0.96 11.68
N ARG A 137 16.10 -1.20 11.54
CA ARG A 137 17.07 -0.20 11.13
C ARG A 137 17.95 -0.80 10.05
N GLY A 138 18.14 -0.06 8.96
CA GLY A 138 19.03 -0.43 7.87
C GLY A 138 20.51 -0.26 8.25
N PRO A 139 21.44 -0.62 7.35
CA PRO A 139 22.88 -0.53 7.59
C PRO A 139 23.35 0.90 7.86
N ASN A 140 22.66 1.91 7.34
CA ASN A 140 22.95 3.34 7.55
C ASN A 140 21.95 3.99 8.52
N LYS A 141 21.25 3.19 9.33
CA LYS A 141 20.22 3.61 10.30
C LYS A 141 18.92 4.11 9.66
N GLU A 142 18.68 3.78 8.40
CA GLU A 142 17.37 3.98 7.74
C GLU A 142 16.27 3.36 8.63
N LYS A 143 15.12 4.05 8.77
CA LYS A 143 13.93 3.51 9.45
C LYS A 143 12.81 3.32 8.43
N VAL A 144 11.84 2.46 8.75
CA VAL A 144 10.59 2.35 8.00
C VAL A 144 9.81 3.66 8.21
N GLY A 145 9.35 4.29 7.13
CA GLY A 145 8.45 5.46 7.19
C GLY A 145 6.98 5.09 6.97
N VAL A 146 6.72 4.02 6.19
CA VAL A 146 5.36 3.57 5.87
C VAL A 146 5.25 2.06 6.03
N ILE A 147 4.16 1.58 6.62
CA ILE A 147 3.75 0.16 6.62
C ILE A 147 2.54 0.03 5.71
N SER A 148 2.61 -0.85 4.71
CA SER A 148 1.51 -1.13 3.78
C SER A 148 0.94 -2.52 4.02
N MET A 149 -0.39 -2.62 4.19
CA MET A 149 -1.11 -3.86 4.50
C MET A 149 -2.37 -4.03 3.65
N SER A 150 -2.40 -5.11 2.87
CA SER A 150 -3.55 -5.46 2.01
C SER A 150 -4.27 -6.71 2.52
N LEU A 151 -4.60 -6.71 3.82
CA LEU A 151 -5.16 -7.86 4.55
C LEU A 151 -6.19 -7.42 5.59
N GLY A 152 -7.10 -8.32 5.95
CA GLY A 152 -8.22 -7.99 6.84
C GLY A 152 -8.71 -9.14 7.70
N GLY A 153 -9.29 -8.81 8.84
CA GLY A 153 -9.85 -9.73 9.80
C GLY A 153 -11.08 -9.14 10.51
N GLN A 154 -12.07 -9.98 10.82
CA GLN A 154 -13.36 -9.53 11.36
C GLN A 154 -13.35 -9.10 12.83
N LYS A 155 -12.24 -9.28 13.56
CA LYS A 155 -12.20 -9.08 15.00
C LYS A 155 -11.10 -8.14 15.42
N ASP A 156 -11.44 -7.22 16.31
CA ASP A 156 -10.46 -6.49 17.10
C ASP A 156 -9.56 -7.47 17.87
N TYR A 157 -8.28 -7.11 17.95
CA TYR A 157 -7.28 -7.80 18.72
C TYR A 157 -6.34 -6.81 19.40
N ALA A 158 -6.50 -6.62 20.71
CA ALA A 158 -5.77 -5.62 21.49
C ALA A 158 -4.24 -5.61 21.31
N SER A 159 -3.61 -6.77 21.06
CA SER A 159 -2.16 -6.81 20.81
C SER A 159 -1.77 -6.30 19.41
N LEU A 160 -2.67 -6.39 18.42
CA LEU A 160 -2.52 -5.80 17.09
C LEU A 160 -2.70 -4.29 17.17
N HIS A 161 -3.78 -3.83 17.79
CA HIS A 161 -4.02 -2.41 18.01
C HIS A 161 -2.84 -1.73 18.72
N ARG A 162 -2.33 -2.36 19.80
CA ARG A 162 -1.15 -1.85 20.51
C ARG A 162 0.11 -1.81 19.63
N SER A 163 0.32 -2.76 18.74
CA SER A 163 1.49 -2.70 17.84
C SER A 163 1.38 -1.57 16.82
N ILE A 164 0.17 -1.27 16.34
CA ILE A 164 -0.09 -0.15 15.42
C ILE A 164 0.16 1.17 16.13
N LYS A 165 -0.44 1.36 17.32
CA LYS A 165 -0.17 2.53 18.19
C LYS A 165 1.30 2.78 18.46
N ASN A 166 2.10 1.72 18.54
CA ASN A 166 3.55 1.84 18.74
C ASN A 166 4.30 2.17 17.45
N ALA A 167 3.78 1.79 16.28
CA ALA A 167 4.37 2.18 15.00
C ALA A 167 4.12 3.67 14.74
N VAL A 168 2.88 4.12 14.90
CA VAL A 168 2.48 5.54 14.76
C VAL A 168 3.30 6.45 15.68
N LYS A 169 3.51 6.05 16.95
CA LYS A 169 4.38 6.77 17.90
C LYS A 169 5.85 6.90 17.51
N GLU A 170 6.32 6.14 16.51
CA GLU A 170 7.68 6.20 15.98
C GLU A 170 7.72 6.92 14.62
N ASP A 171 6.67 7.68 14.33
CA ASP A 171 6.40 8.41 13.10
C ASP A 171 6.40 7.47 11.88
N ILE A 172 5.59 6.41 11.97
CA ILE A 172 5.42 5.42 10.90
C ILE A 172 3.94 5.37 10.53
N LEU A 173 3.63 5.85 9.33
CA LEU A 173 2.29 5.78 8.76
C LEU A 173 1.89 4.33 8.52
N VAL A 174 0.72 3.93 9.01
CA VAL A 174 0.19 2.58 8.80
C VAL A 174 -0.99 2.67 7.83
N VAL A 175 -0.81 2.13 6.63
CA VAL A 175 -1.81 2.16 5.55
C VAL A 175 -2.41 0.77 5.37
N CYS A 176 -3.74 0.68 5.35
CA CYS A 176 -4.44 -0.60 5.22
C CYS A 176 -5.66 -0.52 4.30
N ALA A 177 -5.86 -1.55 3.51
CA ALA A 177 -7.03 -1.72 2.68
C ALA A 177 -8.34 -1.78 3.50
N ALA A 178 -9.40 -1.13 3.01
CA ALA A 178 -10.71 -1.10 3.65
C ALA A 178 -11.41 -2.47 3.67
N GLY A 179 -11.26 -3.24 2.60
CA GLY A 179 -11.91 -4.53 2.39
C GLY A 179 -12.83 -4.56 1.17
N ASN A 180 -13.12 -5.77 0.71
CA ASN A 180 -13.87 -6.03 -0.53
C ASN A 180 -15.20 -6.75 -0.25
N SER A 181 -15.93 -6.32 0.78
CA SER A 181 -17.23 -6.88 1.18
C SER A 181 -18.35 -5.85 1.16
N GLY A 182 -18.11 -4.70 0.52
CA GLY A 182 -19.08 -3.63 0.36
C GLY A 182 -20.34 -4.08 -0.38
N ASP A 183 -21.46 -3.45 -0.02
CA ASP A 183 -22.76 -3.64 -0.67
C ASP A 183 -23.27 -2.39 -1.41
N GLY A 184 -22.40 -1.37 -1.54
CA GLY A 184 -22.72 -0.09 -2.19
C GLY A 184 -23.62 0.83 -1.36
N ASN A 185 -23.84 0.52 -0.07
CA ASN A 185 -24.70 1.30 0.81
C ASN A 185 -23.93 1.77 2.05
N ALA A 186 -23.62 3.07 2.10
CA ALA A 186 -22.93 3.71 3.22
C ALA A 186 -23.61 3.54 4.60
N ARG A 187 -24.88 3.10 4.64
CA ARG A 187 -25.63 2.87 5.89
C ARG A 187 -25.38 1.49 6.51
N THR A 188 -24.64 0.61 5.83
CA THR A 188 -24.36 -0.77 6.24
C THR A 188 -22.86 -0.95 6.44
N PRO A 189 -22.26 -0.41 7.52
CA PRO A 189 -20.82 -0.31 7.62
C PRO A 189 -20.12 -1.67 7.66
N GLU A 190 -19.20 -1.91 6.73
CA GLU A 190 -18.38 -3.11 6.70
C GLU A 190 -17.00 -2.85 7.33
N ARG A 191 -16.74 -3.56 8.44
CA ARG A 191 -15.57 -3.30 9.29
C ARG A 191 -14.58 -4.45 9.23
N LEU A 192 -13.37 -4.16 8.76
CA LEU A 192 -12.23 -5.07 8.82
C LEU A 192 -11.07 -4.43 9.57
N TYR A 193 -10.49 -5.17 10.51
CA TYR A 193 -9.25 -4.79 11.20
C TYR A 193 -8.05 -5.34 10.43
N PRO A 194 -6.88 -4.68 10.44
CA PRO A 194 -6.59 -3.47 11.22
C PRO A 194 -7.08 -2.16 10.59
N GLY A 195 -7.59 -2.17 9.35
CA GLY A 195 -8.02 -0.94 8.66
C GLY A 195 -9.00 -0.08 9.46
N TYR A 196 -9.91 -0.68 10.22
CA TYR A 196 -10.90 0.03 11.05
C TYR A 196 -10.35 0.51 12.42
N TYR A 197 -9.04 0.63 12.59
CA TYR A 197 -8.49 1.29 13.79
C TYR A 197 -8.23 2.75 13.44
N ASP A 198 -8.63 3.68 14.31
CA ASP A 198 -8.51 5.13 14.12
C ASP A 198 -7.08 5.60 13.76
N GLU A 199 -6.05 4.85 14.16
CA GLU A 199 -4.64 5.18 13.87
C GLU A 199 -4.12 4.55 12.56
N VAL A 200 -5.00 4.05 11.70
CA VAL A 200 -4.64 3.40 10.43
C VAL A 200 -5.30 4.17 9.31
N VAL A 201 -4.50 4.59 8.33
CA VAL A 201 -5.02 5.17 7.09
C VAL A 201 -5.76 4.09 6.31
N GLN A 202 -7.09 4.12 6.35
CA GLN A 202 -7.95 3.15 5.69
C GLN A 202 -8.25 3.57 4.25
N VAL A 203 -7.89 2.71 3.30
CA VAL A 203 -7.95 3.02 1.87
C VAL A 203 -9.06 2.24 1.15
N GLY A 204 -10.04 2.97 0.61
CA GLY A 204 -11.08 2.46 -0.29
C GLY A 204 -10.64 2.45 -1.76
N ALA A 205 -11.49 1.91 -2.65
CA ALA A 205 -11.16 1.74 -4.07
C ALA A 205 -12.11 2.47 -5.02
N VAL A 206 -11.54 3.05 -6.06
CA VAL A 206 -12.25 3.56 -7.25
C VAL A 206 -11.77 2.89 -8.54
N ASP A 207 -12.55 2.99 -9.60
CA ASP A 207 -12.13 2.67 -10.97
C ASP A 207 -11.50 3.89 -11.68
N PHE A 208 -11.07 3.72 -12.93
CA PHE A 208 -10.45 4.78 -13.73
C PHE A 208 -11.44 5.88 -14.19
N ASP A 209 -12.75 5.68 -14.02
CA ASP A 209 -13.77 6.73 -14.19
C ASP A 209 -13.96 7.55 -12.89
N ALA A 210 -13.15 7.30 -11.85
CA ALA A 210 -13.31 7.84 -10.49
C ALA A 210 -14.66 7.49 -9.86
N LYS A 211 -15.23 6.32 -10.20
CA LYS A 211 -16.42 5.78 -9.52
C LYS A 211 -15.99 4.80 -8.45
N MET A 212 -16.75 4.78 -7.35
CA MET A 212 -16.51 3.82 -6.27
C MET A 212 -16.62 2.39 -6.79
N ALA A 213 -15.66 1.53 -6.43
CA ALA A 213 -15.72 0.13 -6.78
C ALA A 213 -16.84 -0.57 -5.98
N ASP A 214 -17.70 -1.33 -6.65
CA ASP A 214 -18.87 -1.99 -6.01
C ASP A 214 -18.52 -2.83 -4.77
N PHE A 215 -17.31 -3.41 -4.74
CA PHE A 215 -16.86 -4.25 -3.64
C PHE A 215 -16.30 -3.47 -2.43
N THR A 216 -15.98 -2.18 -2.57
CA THR A 216 -15.24 -1.44 -1.54
C THR A 216 -16.08 -1.31 -0.27
N ASN A 217 -15.50 -1.70 0.87
CA ASN A 217 -16.13 -1.47 2.16
C ASN A 217 -16.35 0.04 2.38
N THR A 218 -17.46 0.37 3.05
CA THR A 218 -17.79 1.73 3.49
C THR A 218 -17.98 1.72 5.00
N ASN A 219 -17.49 2.74 5.70
CA ASN A 219 -17.64 2.90 7.15
C ASN A 219 -17.14 4.29 7.59
N ASP A 220 -17.25 4.60 8.89
CA ASP A 220 -16.89 5.89 9.48
C ASP A 220 -15.38 6.16 9.61
N GLU A 221 -14.52 5.20 9.27
CA GLU A 221 -13.04 5.27 9.36
C GLU A 221 -12.37 5.23 7.98
N ILE A 222 -13.10 5.39 6.86
CA ILE A 222 -12.46 5.57 5.55
C ILE A 222 -11.75 6.92 5.51
N ASP A 223 -10.45 6.93 5.24
CA ASP A 223 -9.66 8.16 5.18
C ASP A 223 -9.55 8.73 3.78
N LEU A 224 -9.32 7.88 2.79
CA LEU A 224 -9.26 8.26 1.39
C LEU A 224 -9.44 7.07 0.45
N VAL A 225 -9.58 7.35 -0.84
CA VAL A 225 -9.69 6.33 -1.89
C VAL A 225 -8.57 6.46 -2.91
N ALA A 226 -8.29 5.37 -3.61
CA ALA A 226 -7.31 5.34 -4.69
C ALA A 226 -7.72 4.31 -5.77
N PRO A 227 -7.08 4.31 -6.95
CA PRO A 227 -7.38 3.36 -8.02
C PRO A 227 -7.20 1.91 -7.55
N GLY A 228 -8.26 1.12 -7.63
CA GLY A 228 -8.28 -0.27 -7.17
C GLY A 228 -8.92 -1.25 -8.14
N VAL A 229 -9.36 -0.82 -9.32
CA VAL A 229 -9.98 -1.69 -10.35
C VAL A 229 -9.09 -1.69 -11.59
N GLY A 230 -8.74 -2.87 -12.10
CA GLY A 230 -7.95 -3.00 -13.32
C GLY A 230 -6.50 -2.54 -13.18
N ILE A 231 -5.88 -2.73 -12.00
CA ILE A 231 -4.55 -2.21 -11.71
C ILE A 231 -3.48 -3.16 -12.23
N ARG A 232 -2.70 -2.70 -13.21
CA ARG A 232 -1.54 -3.43 -13.74
C ARG A 232 -0.32 -3.20 -12.87
N SER A 233 0.36 -4.29 -12.49
CA SER A 233 1.62 -4.25 -11.75
C SER A 233 2.44 -5.52 -11.99
N THR A 234 3.60 -5.61 -11.35
CA THR A 234 4.51 -6.77 -11.37
C THR A 234 3.86 -8.03 -10.78
N TYR A 235 4.37 -9.19 -11.17
CA TYR A 235 3.81 -10.49 -10.81
C TYR A 235 4.88 -11.60 -10.87
N LEU A 236 4.49 -12.82 -10.51
CA LEU A 236 5.44 -13.92 -10.35
C LEU A 236 6.23 -14.24 -11.62
N ASN A 237 7.53 -14.51 -11.44
CA ASN A 237 8.49 -14.93 -12.45
C ASN A 237 8.82 -13.84 -13.49
N GLY A 238 8.93 -12.59 -13.05
CA GLY A 238 9.25 -11.46 -13.92
C GLY A 238 8.11 -11.04 -14.86
N ARG A 239 6.87 -11.45 -14.56
CA ARG A 239 5.67 -11.20 -15.37
C ARG A 239 4.86 -10.06 -14.77
N TYR A 240 3.75 -9.72 -15.40
CA TYR A 240 2.83 -8.67 -14.96
C TYR A 240 1.42 -9.23 -14.81
N ALA A 241 0.60 -8.58 -14.02
CA ALA A 241 -0.80 -8.94 -13.89
C ALA A 241 -1.69 -7.72 -13.61
N THR A 242 -2.93 -7.80 -14.07
CA THR A 242 -3.98 -6.81 -13.83
C THR A 242 -4.90 -7.35 -12.74
N LEU A 243 -4.98 -6.66 -11.60
CA LEU A 243 -5.76 -7.09 -10.43
C LEU A 243 -6.76 -6.02 -9.99
N SER A 244 -7.84 -6.46 -9.35
CA SER A 244 -8.89 -5.59 -8.81
C SER A 244 -9.16 -5.89 -7.32
N GLY A 245 -9.18 -4.85 -6.48
CA GLY A 245 -9.47 -4.88 -5.04
C GLY A 245 -8.98 -3.63 -4.29
N THR A 246 -9.48 -3.36 -3.07
CA THR A 246 -8.90 -2.31 -2.18
C THR A 246 -7.43 -2.57 -1.85
N SER A 247 -7.00 -3.82 -1.95
CA SER A 247 -5.59 -4.22 -1.89
C SER A 247 -4.71 -3.59 -2.95
N MET A 248 -5.27 -3.17 -4.09
CA MET A 248 -4.58 -2.47 -5.17
C MET A 248 -4.64 -0.95 -5.02
N ALA A 249 -5.66 -0.41 -4.33
CA ALA A 249 -5.72 1.01 -3.96
C ALA A 249 -4.69 1.39 -2.88
N THR A 250 -4.57 0.54 -1.85
CA THR A 250 -3.63 0.73 -0.71
C THR A 250 -2.17 1.04 -1.11
N PRO A 251 -1.55 0.31 -2.06
CA PRO A 251 -0.18 0.59 -2.46
C PRO A 251 -0.01 1.93 -3.19
N HIS A 252 -1.05 2.46 -3.86
CA HIS A 252 -0.98 3.80 -4.44
C HIS A 252 -0.78 4.86 -3.34
N VAL A 253 -1.58 4.78 -2.26
CA VAL A 253 -1.46 5.68 -1.10
C VAL A 253 -0.13 5.48 -0.36
N SER A 254 0.33 4.23 -0.25
CA SER A 254 1.62 3.94 0.39
C SER A 254 2.79 4.53 -0.39
N GLY A 255 2.73 4.52 -1.73
CA GLY A 255 3.70 5.20 -2.59
C GLY A 255 3.58 6.72 -2.53
N ALA A 256 2.35 7.26 -2.52
CA ALA A 256 2.11 8.70 -2.40
C ALA A 256 2.69 9.26 -1.09
N ALA A 257 2.53 8.55 0.02
CA ALA A 257 3.16 8.89 1.29
C ALA A 257 4.70 8.96 1.17
N ALA A 258 5.31 8.07 0.38
CA ALA A 258 6.75 8.09 0.17
C ALA A 258 7.21 9.28 -0.70
N LEU A 259 6.41 9.70 -1.67
CA LEU A 259 6.65 10.93 -2.42
C LEU A 259 6.61 12.15 -1.50
N LEU A 260 5.57 12.25 -0.64
CA LEU A 260 5.45 13.36 0.32
C LEU A 260 6.60 13.42 1.32
N ILE A 261 7.07 12.26 1.82
CA ILE A 261 8.25 12.19 2.69
C ILE A 261 9.51 12.70 1.96
N ASP A 262 9.73 12.27 0.71
CA ASP A 262 10.87 12.72 -0.10
C ASP A 262 10.81 14.23 -0.36
N GLN A 263 9.66 14.74 -0.81
CA GLN A 263 9.43 16.15 -1.06
C GLN A 263 9.79 17.03 0.15
N HIS A 264 9.29 16.68 1.34
CA HIS A 264 9.55 17.46 2.56
C HIS A 264 11.01 17.35 3.01
N ARG A 265 11.67 16.21 2.79
CA ARG A 265 13.09 16.05 3.08
C ARG A 265 13.99 16.89 2.18
N GLN A 266 13.60 17.16 0.94
CA GLN A 266 14.32 18.09 0.07
C GLN A 266 14.32 19.52 0.64
N GLU A 267 13.37 19.82 1.53
CA GLU A 267 13.29 21.07 2.30
C GLU A 267 13.85 20.95 3.73
N ASP A 268 14.58 19.86 4.04
CA ASP A 268 15.11 19.53 5.37
C ASP A 268 14.02 19.39 6.47
N ILE A 269 12.80 19.01 6.08
CA ILE A 269 11.66 18.76 7.00
C ILE A 269 11.47 17.25 7.19
N GLU A 270 11.52 16.79 8.45
CA GLU A 270 11.11 15.43 8.82
C GLU A 270 9.69 15.48 9.37
N LEU A 271 8.75 14.89 8.62
CA LEU A 271 7.35 14.82 9.02
C LEU A 271 7.14 13.84 10.18
N THR A 272 6.31 14.25 11.14
CA THR A 272 5.64 13.31 12.06
C THR A 272 4.57 12.50 11.30
N GLU A 273 4.04 11.45 11.93
CA GLU A 273 2.97 10.66 11.30
C GLU A 273 1.68 11.47 11.08
N ASP A 274 1.29 12.31 12.05
CA ASP A 274 0.14 13.20 11.93
C ASP A 274 0.30 14.20 10.78
N GLU A 275 1.48 14.83 10.63
CA GLU A 275 1.76 15.78 9.54
C GLU A 275 1.79 15.10 8.16
N LEU A 276 2.28 13.86 8.09
CA LEU A 276 2.24 13.07 6.86
C LEU A 276 0.80 12.67 6.49
N PHE A 277 -0.03 12.34 7.46
CA PHE A 277 -1.45 12.09 7.23
C PHE A 277 -2.17 13.35 6.75
N GLU A 278 -1.92 14.50 7.40
CA GLU A 278 -2.48 15.79 6.97
C GLU A 278 -2.07 16.10 5.51
N ALA A 279 -0.79 15.99 5.18
CA ALA A 279 -0.29 16.18 3.82
C ALA A 279 -0.95 15.25 2.80
N LEU A 280 -1.23 13.98 3.14
CA LEU A 280 -2.00 13.08 2.27
C LEU A 280 -3.43 13.60 2.04
N THR A 281 -4.11 14.07 3.09
CA THR A 281 -5.48 14.58 2.98
C THR A 281 -5.56 15.89 2.20
N GLU A 282 -4.54 16.74 2.25
CA GLU A 282 -4.45 17.95 1.42
C GLU A 282 -4.28 17.62 -0.07
N HIS A 283 -3.71 16.46 -0.39
CA HIS A 283 -3.54 15.96 -1.76
C HIS A 283 -4.68 15.01 -2.15
N THR A 284 -5.92 15.39 -1.82
CA THR A 284 -7.12 14.65 -2.25
C THR A 284 -8.03 15.47 -3.13
N LYS A 285 -8.81 14.77 -3.96
CA LYS A 285 -9.87 15.31 -4.80
C LYS A 285 -11.21 14.74 -4.35
N ASP A 286 -12.10 15.60 -3.86
CA ASP A 286 -13.49 15.29 -3.55
C ASP A 286 -14.20 14.74 -4.81
N LEU A 287 -14.83 13.56 -4.67
CA LEU A 287 -15.55 12.90 -5.77
C LEU A 287 -17.08 13.08 -5.64
N GLY A 288 -17.55 13.74 -4.58
CA GLY A 288 -18.95 14.04 -4.33
C GLY A 288 -19.71 12.94 -3.58
N TYR A 289 -19.03 11.91 -3.05
CA TYR A 289 -19.62 10.91 -2.16
C TYR A 289 -19.58 11.38 -0.69
N SER A 290 -20.28 10.65 0.19
CA SER A 290 -20.22 10.94 1.62
C SER A 290 -18.89 10.50 2.22
N ARG A 291 -18.53 11.05 3.38
CA ARG A 291 -17.28 10.73 4.07
C ARG A 291 -17.15 9.24 4.40
N GLU A 292 -18.25 8.54 4.68
CA GLU A 292 -18.23 7.10 4.94
C GLU A 292 -17.86 6.26 3.71
N VAL A 293 -17.90 6.86 2.52
CA VAL A 293 -17.62 6.21 1.23
C VAL A 293 -16.23 6.59 0.73
N GLU A 294 -15.92 7.88 0.67
CA GLU A 294 -14.66 8.36 0.07
C GLU A 294 -13.65 8.94 1.07
N GLY A 295 -14.02 9.09 2.34
CA GLY A 295 -13.18 9.77 3.33
C GLY A 295 -12.99 11.24 2.98
N ASN A 296 -11.74 11.62 2.75
CA ASN A 296 -11.34 12.96 2.30
C ASN A 296 -11.36 13.10 0.76
N GLY A 297 -11.60 12.01 0.02
CA GLY A 297 -11.60 12.00 -1.44
C GLY A 297 -10.52 11.08 -2.01
N MET A 298 -10.28 11.18 -3.31
CA MET A 298 -9.26 10.38 -4.00
C MET A 298 -7.89 11.02 -3.91
N ILE A 299 -6.85 10.26 -3.57
CA ILE A 299 -5.47 10.73 -3.64
C ILE A 299 -5.14 11.27 -5.04
N TYR A 300 -4.64 12.50 -5.12
CA TYR A 300 -4.38 13.18 -6.37
C TYR A 300 -3.35 14.31 -6.19
N PHE A 301 -2.20 14.18 -6.86
CA PHE A 301 -1.20 15.23 -7.00
C PHE A 301 -1.54 16.11 -8.20
N LYS A 302 -2.07 17.31 -7.93
CA LYS A 302 -2.43 18.27 -8.98
C LYS A 302 -1.21 18.61 -9.83
N ASP A 303 -1.40 18.71 -11.15
CA ASP A 303 -0.40 19.29 -12.04
C ASP A 303 -0.25 20.78 -11.71
N ILE A 304 0.96 21.21 -11.39
CA ILE A 304 1.29 22.61 -11.10
C ILE A 304 1.17 23.52 -12.34
N PHE A 305 1.10 22.94 -13.54
CA PHE A 305 0.93 23.65 -14.81
C PHE A 305 -0.53 23.69 -15.31
N GLU A 306 -1.46 22.96 -14.68
CA GLU A 306 -2.89 23.06 -14.98
C GLU A 306 -3.59 24.07 -14.04
N GLU A 307 -3.82 25.28 -14.56
CA GLU A 307 -4.69 26.31 -13.94
C GLU A 307 -6.16 25.88 -13.89
#